data_AF-A0A7Y6ZY35-F1
#
_entry.id   AF-A0A7Y6ZY35-F1
#
_cell.length_a   1.000
_cell.length_b   1.000
_cell.length_c   1.000
_cell.angle_alpha   90.00
_cell.angle_beta   90.00
_cell.angle_gamma   90.00
#
_symmetry.space_group_name_H-M   'P 1'
#
loop_
_entity.id
_entity.type
_entity.pdbx_description
1 polymer ?
#
loop_
_entity_poly.entity_id
_entity_poly.type
_entity_poly.pdbx_seq_one_letter_code
_entity_poly.pdbx_strand_id
1 'polypeptide(L)' 'MSKPLQMKSKIKLDDTLIDSAKGYLDRQPKSPEEVIEYWARIGMAAAEQLTEEELMKLQLRNNEVSITVVPKT' A
#
# COMPACT_ATOMS: atom_id res chain seq x y z
N MET A 1 48.02 3.57 -11.53
CA MET A 1 46.69 2.97 -11.27
C MET A 1 45.64 4.07 -11.36
N SER A 2 44.76 4.02 -12.37
CA SER A 2 43.74 5.05 -12.61
C SER A 2 42.45 4.73 -11.87
N LYS A 3 41.93 5.67 -11.07
CA LYS A 3 40.64 5.52 -10.38
C LYS A 3 39.50 5.38 -11.40
N PRO A 4 38.50 4.49 -11.18
CA PRO A 4 37.35 4.39 -12.06
C PRO A 4 36.52 5.68 -11.99
N LEU A 5 36.21 6.27 -13.16
CA LEU A 5 35.27 7.38 -13.27
C LEU A 5 33.87 6.86 -12.88
N GLN A 6 33.37 7.30 -11.72
CA GLN A 6 31.95 7.12 -11.41
C GLN A 6 31.14 8.03 -12.34
N MET A 7 30.54 7.47 -13.40
CA MET A 7 29.54 8.17 -14.19
C MET A 7 28.30 8.39 -13.33
N LYS A 8 28.07 9.65 -12.93
CA LYS A 8 26.83 10.06 -12.29
C LYS A 8 25.76 10.25 -13.36
N SER A 9 24.87 9.28 -13.53
CA SER A 9 23.67 9.42 -14.35
C SER A 9 22.68 10.31 -13.62
N LYS A 10 22.31 11.46 -14.20
CA LYS A 10 21.21 12.30 -13.69
C LYS A 10 19.90 11.74 -14.20
N ILE A 11 19.16 11.04 -13.35
CA ILE A 11 17.79 10.62 -13.63
C ILE A 11 16.89 11.82 -13.31
N LYS A 12 16.13 12.30 -14.30
CA LYS A 12 15.04 13.24 -14.05
C LYS A 12 13.82 12.41 -13.64
N LEU A 13 13.43 12.53 -12.38
CA LEU A 13 12.15 12.01 -11.90
C LEU A 13 11.08 13.04 -12.22
N ASP A 14 9.92 12.56 -12.66
CA ASP A 14 8.75 13.40 -12.88
C ASP A 14 8.24 13.91 -11.52
N ASP A 15 7.98 15.21 -11.41
CA ASP A 15 7.47 15.82 -10.17
C ASP A 15 6.11 15.22 -9.78
N THR A 16 5.32 14.76 -10.76
CA THR A 16 4.03 14.07 -10.50
C THR A 16 4.21 12.75 -9.77
N LEU A 17 5.32 12.04 -10.03
CA LEU A 17 5.66 10.80 -9.32
C LEU A 17 6.01 11.09 -7.86
N ILE A 18 6.73 12.19 -7.62
CA ILE A 18 7.10 12.64 -6.27
C ILE A 18 5.83 13.00 -5.48
N ASP A 19 4.90 13.73 -6.11
CA ASP A 19 3.67 14.15 -5.45
C ASP A 19 2.73 12.96 -5.18
N SER A 20 2.64 12.01 -6.11
CA SER A 20 1.92 10.75 -5.89
C SER A 20 2.50 9.96 -4.72
N ALA A 21 3.84 9.89 -4.61
CA ALA A 21 4.50 9.17 -3.52
C ALA A 21 4.26 9.86 -2.16
N LYS A 22 4.34 11.19 -2.10
CA LYS A 22 3.98 11.96 -0.89
C LYS A 22 2.54 11.72 -0.49
N GLY A 23 1.61 11.83 -1.45
CA GLY A 23 0.19 11.60 -1.21
C GLY A 23 -0.13 10.17 -0.76
N TYR A 24 0.67 9.17 -1.16
CA TYR A 24 0.57 7.81 -0.64
C TYR A 24 1.06 7.73 0.81
N LEU A 25 2.24 8.30 1.09
CA LEU A 25 2.84 8.30 2.43
C LEU A 25 1.99 9.03 3.46
N ASP A 26 1.29 10.09 3.07
CA ASP A 26 0.38 10.84 3.94
C ASP A 26 -0.87 10.04 4.32
N ARG A 27 -1.30 9.11 3.46
CA ARG A 27 -2.44 8.20 3.72
C ARG A 27 -2.07 6.98 4.54
N GLN A 28 -0.77 6.72 4.75
CA GLN A 28 -0.33 5.62 5.59
C GLN A 28 -0.58 5.95 7.05
N PRO A 29 -1.02 4.96 7.86
CA PRO A 29 -1.16 5.14 9.29
C PRO A 29 0.18 5.50 9.93
N LYS A 30 0.17 6.53 10.77
CA LYS A 30 1.34 7.13 11.43
C LYS A 30 1.51 6.65 12.88
N SER A 31 0.51 5.98 13.44
CA SER A 31 0.55 5.41 14.80
C SER A 31 0.09 3.94 14.84
N PRO A 32 0.48 3.18 15.89
CA PRO A 32 -0.03 1.83 16.11
C PRO A 32 -1.56 1.75 16.15
N GLU A 33 -2.23 2.73 16.75
CA GLU A 33 -3.69 2.81 16.83
C GLU A 33 -4.31 2.98 15.45
N GLU A 34 -3.72 3.84 14.61
CA GLU A 34 -4.17 4.03 13.23
C GLU A 34 -3.95 2.77 12.38
N VAL A 35 -2.86 2.02 12.63
CA VAL A 35 -2.62 0.72 12.00
C VAL A 35 -3.70 -0.28 12.38
N ILE A 36 -4.05 -0.36 13.68
CA ILE A 36 -5.09 -1.25 14.18
C ILE A 36 -6.45 -0.89 13.57
N GLU A 37 -6.81 0.40 13.57
CA GLU A 37 -8.06 0.88 12.97
C GLU A 37 -8.12 0.57 11.47
N TYR A 38 -7.01 0.76 10.74
CA TYR A 38 -6.91 0.44 9.32
C TYR A 38 -7.16 -1.06 9.05
N TRP A 39 -6.50 -1.95 9.80
CA TRP A 39 -6.71 -3.40 9.65
C TRP A 39 -8.10 -3.85 10.07
N ALA A 40 -8.68 -3.24 11.12
CA ALA A 40 -10.05 -3.52 11.53
C ALA A 40 -11.05 -3.22 10.41
N ARG A 41 -10.89 -2.10 9.70
CA ARG A 41 -11.74 -1.75 8.55
C ARG A 41 -11.58 -2.70 7.38
N ILE A 42 -10.35 -3.13 7.08
CA ILE A 42 -10.13 -4.18 6.07
C ILE A 42 -10.87 -5.46 6.45
N GLY A 43 -10.79 -5.87 7.73
CA GLY A 43 -11.48 -7.05 8.24
C GLY A 43 -13.00 -6.95 8.12
N MET A 44 -13.58 -5.79 8.45
CA MET A 44 -15.01 -5.53 8.27
C MET A 44 -15.42 -5.59 6.80
N ALA A 45 -14.69 -4.89 5.93
CA ALA A 45 -14.96 -4.89 4.49
C ALA A 45 -14.84 -6.31 3.89
N ALA A 46 -13.87 -7.10 4.34
CA ALA A 46 -13.73 -8.50 3.95
C ALA A 46 -14.95 -9.33 4.37
N ALA A 47 -15.45 -9.16 5.59
CA ALA A 47 -16.61 -9.88 6.11
C ALA A 47 -17.91 -9.50 5.39
N GLU A 48 -18.03 -8.25 4.94
CA GLU A 48 -19.22 -7.76 4.23
C GLU A 48 -19.21 -8.09 2.73
N GLN A 49 -18.04 -8.08 2.09
CA GLN A 49 -17.92 -8.13 0.62
C GLN A 49 -17.51 -9.50 0.09
N LEU A 50 -16.83 -10.33 0.88
CA LEU A 50 -16.29 -11.60 0.39
C LEU A 50 -17.22 -12.76 0.73
N THR A 51 -17.31 -13.70 -0.21
CA THR A 51 -17.84 -15.03 0.06
C THR A 51 -16.90 -15.82 0.97
N GLU A 52 -17.38 -16.91 1.58
CA GLU A 52 -16.55 -17.78 2.43
C GLU A 52 -15.32 -18.32 1.69
N GLU A 53 -15.46 -18.67 0.41
CA GLU A 53 -14.37 -19.17 -0.41
C GLU A 53 -13.30 -18.10 -0.67
N GLU A 54 -13.72 -16.86 -0.94
CA GLU A 54 -12.81 -15.72 -1.16
C GLU A 54 -12.12 -15.31 0.13
N LEU A 55 -12.83 -15.32 1.26
CA LEU A 55 -12.25 -15.07 2.58
C LEU A 55 -11.20 -16.15 2.93
N MET A 56 -11.49 -17.41 2.64
CA MET A 56 -10.53 -18.51 2.82
C MET A 56 -9.28 -18.33 1.93
N LYS A 57 -9.46 -17.93 0.67
CA LYS A 57 -8.34 -17.63 -0.25
C LYS A 57 -7.49 -16.45 0.25
N LEU A 58 -8.13 -15.41 0.77
CA LEU A 58 -7.47 -14.25 1.38
C LEU A 58 -6.61 -14.68 2.57
N GLN A 59 -7.17 -15.48 3.49
CA GLN A 59 -6.47 -15.98 4.68
C GLN A 59 -5.29 -16.89 4.33
N LEU A 60 -5.43 -17.70 3.28
CA LEU A 60 -4.38 -18.60 2.79
C LEU A 60 -3.33 -17.89 1.91
N ARG A 61 -3.44 -16.56 1.71
CA ARG A 61 -2.59 -15.75 0.82
C ARG A 61 -2.53 -16.29 -0.61
N ASN A 62 -3.58 -16.96 -1.05
CA ASN A 62 -3.53 -17.81 -2.23
C ASN A 62 -4.10 -17.17 -3.49
N ASN A 63 -4.42 -15.86 -3.50
CA ASN A 63 -4.86 -15.11 -4.69
C ASN A 63 -4.89 -13.59 -4.47
N GLU A 64 -4.97 -12.83 -5.58
CA GLU A 64 -5.39 -11.42 -5.60
C GLU A 64 -6.89 -11.33 -5.34
N VAL A 65 -7.28 -11.01 -4.10
CA VAL A 65 -8.65 -10.64 -3.74
C VAL A 65 -8.69 -9.12 -3.61
N SER A 66 -9.60 -8.47 -4.33
CA SER A 66 -9.80 -7.02 -4.24
C SER A 66 -10.87 -6.72 -3.20
N ILE A 67 -10.56 -5.86 -2.23
CA ILE A 67 -11.49 -5.40 -1.20
C ILE A 67 -11.49 -3.88 -1.27
N THR A 68 -12.68 -3.28 -1.31
CA THR A 68 -12.80 -1.82 -1.28
C THR A 68 -13.03 -1.36 0.15
N VAL A 69 -12.08 -0.58 0.69
CA VAL A 69 -12.20 0.05 2.01
C VAL A 69 -12.62 1.50 1.80
N VAL A 70 -13.78 1.89 2.35
CA VAL A 70 -14.23 3.29 2.29
C VAL A 70 -13.37 4.12 3.26
N PRO A 71 -12.78 5.24 2.81
CA PRO A 71 -12.01 6.13 3.69
C PRO A 71 -12.88 6.73 4.79
N LYS A 72 -12.25 7.09 5.92
CA LYS A 72 -12.90 7.90 6.96
C LYS A 72 -13.26 9.26 6.32
N THR A 73 -14.55 9.62 6.34
CA THR A 73 -15.00 11.02 6.17
C THR A 73 -14.53 11.87 7.33
#